data_AF-A0A845L4A6-F1
#
_entry.id   AF-A0A845L4A6-F1
#
_cell.length_a   1.000
_cell.length_b   1.000
_cell.length_c   1.000
_cell.angle_alpha   90.00
_cell.angle_beta   90.00
_cell.angle_gamma   90.00
#
_symmetry.space_group_name_H-M   'P 1'
#
loop_
_entity.id
_entity.type
_entity.pdbx_description
1 polymer ?
#
loop_
_entity_poly.entity_id
_entity_poly.type
_entity_poly.pdbx_seq_one_letter_code
_entity_poly.pdbx_strand_id
1 'polypeptide(L)'
;MFFNFLLRALGEDLQRSDGVWGSITDDIGCFDGECVEDKGIYLETIENLRRISKGFFSAQAINDFVDIEKGLAWVSFEYGGKFYKWDLEVNHDWFDVGVISKINMVLKQSNSPRKYAVALIDQIYFIGFFSPAQVNKLNNLTELGFEFL
;
A
#
# COMPACT_ATOMS: atom_id res chain seq x y z
N MET A 1 -22.97 3.18 -2.81
CA MET A 1 -23.18 2.08 -1.82
C MET A 1 -22.76 0.68 -2.28
N PHE A 2 -22.99 0.23 -3.53
CA PHE A 2 -22.61 -1.15 -3.95
C PHE A 2 -21.13 -1.37 -4.34
N PHE A 3 -20.41 -0.34 -4.77
CA PHE A 3 -19.05 -0.52 -5.30
C PHE A 3 -17.98 -0.84 -4.23
N ASN A 4 -18.22 -0.49 -2.97
CA ASN A 4 -17.23 -0.63 -1.90
C ASN A 4 -16.97 -2.10 -1.58
N PHE A 5 -18.02 -2.93 -1.54
CA PHE A 5 -17.89 -4.38 -1.34
C PHE A 5 -17.17 -5.05 -2.51
N LEU A 6 -17.41 -4.59 -3.73
CA LEU A 6 -16.70 -5.11 -4.90
C LEU A 6 -15.21 -4.73 -4.85
N LEU A 7 -14.88 -3.48 -4.52
CA LEU A 7 -13.49 -3.04 -4.39
C LEU A 7 -12.77 -3.77 -3.26
N ARG A 8 -13.46 -4.02 -2.14
CA ARG A 8 -12.93 -4.81 -1.04
C ARG A 8 -12.66 -6.25 -1.49
N ALA A 9 -13.64 -6.90 -2.10
CA ALA A 9 -13.45 -8.23 -2.65
C ALA A 9 -12.27 -8.30 -3.62
N LEU A 10 -12.08 -7.29 -4.48
CA LEU A 10 -10.95 -7.24 -5.41
C LEU A 10 -9.60 -6.98 -4.72
N GLY A 11 -9.59 -6.18 -3.65
CA GLY A 11 -8.36 -5.77 -2.96
C GLY A 11 -7.86 -6.75 -1.90
N GLU A 12 -8.71 -7.65 -1.41
CA GLU A 12 -8.35 -8.66 -0.41
C GLU A 12 -7.54 -9.81 -1.03
N ASP A 13 -6.70 -10.42 -0.20
CA ASP A 13 -6.10 -11.71 -0.50
C ASP A 13 -7.08 -12.84 -0.20
N LEU A 14 -7.13 -13.82 -1.09
CA LEU A 14 -7.94 -15.03 -0.90
C LEU A 14 -7.05 -16.25 -0.82
N GLN A 15 -7.42 -17.18 0.06
CA GLN A 15 -6.83 -18.50 0.07
C GLN A 15 -7.35 -19.31 -1.13
N ARG A 16 -6.43 -19.71 -1.99
CA ARG A 16 -6.70 -20.61 -3.11
C ARG A 16 -6.89 -22.05 -2.62
N SER A 17 -7.46 -22.90 -3.46
CA SER A 17 -7.73 -24.30 -3.12
C SER A 17 -6.49 -25.14 -2.81
N ASP A 18 -5.30 -24.67 -3.18
CA ASP A 18 -4.00 -25.28 -2.85
C ASP A 18 -3.44 -24.78 -1.50
N GLY A 19 -4.18 -23.94 -0.77
CA GLY A 19 -3.79 -23.39 0.53
C GLY A 19 -2.96 -22.10 0.45
N VAL A 20 -2.60 -21.65 -0.75
CA VAL A 20 -1.78 -20.45 -0.97
C VAL A 20 -2.66 -19.20 -0.94
N TRP A 21 -2.27 -18.22 -0.13
CA TRP A 21 -2.90 -16.90 -0.13
C TRP A 21 -2.34 -16.04 -1.26
N GLY A 22 -3.20 -15.24 -1.88
CA GLY A 22 -2.76 -14.24 -2.84
C GLY A 22 -3.89 -13.35 -3.33
N SER A 23 -3.49 -12.25 -3.95
CA SER A 23 -4.41 -11.21 -4.38
C SER A 23 -5.24 -11.62 -5.59
N ILE A 24 -6.48 -11.11 -5.67
CA ILE A 24 -7.37 -11.37 -6.82
C ILE A 24 -6.96 -10.57 -8.06
N THR A 25 -6.46 -9.34 -7.87
CA THR A 25 -6.05 -8.45 -8.96
C THR A 25 -4.82 -7.63 -8.62
N ASP A 26 -4.05 -7.24 -9.64
CA ASP A 26 -2.90 -6.32 -9.58
C ASP A 26 -3.28 -4.84 -9.73
N ASP A 27 -4.56 -4.50 -9.65
CA ASP A 27 -5.03 -3.12 -9.83
C ASP A 27 -5.30 -2.37 -8.51
N ILE A 28 -5.60 -3.10 -7.44
CA ILE A 28 -5.92 -2.54 -6.13
C ILE A 28 -5.51 -3.53 -5.04
N GLY A 29 -5.16 -3.02 -3.86
CA GLY A 29 -5.05 -3.78 -2.64
C GLY A 29 -5.90 -3.14 -1.55
N CYS A 30 -6.27 -3.92 -0.54
CA CYS A 30 -6.79 -3.36 0.70
C CYS A 30 -6.28 -4.13 1.92
N PHE A 31 -6.17 -3.43 3.04
CA PHE A 31 -5.73 -3.99 4.30
C PHE A 31 -6.34 -3.19 5.46
N ASP A 32 -6.44 -3.82 6.63
CA ASP A 32 -6.87 -3.16 7.85
C ASP A 32 -5.80 -2.17 8.32
N GLY A 33 -6.18 -0.98 8.76
CA GLY A 33 -5.28 0.00 9.34
C GLY A 33 -4.75 -0.43 10.69
N GLU A 34 -5.53 -1.20 11.47
CA GLU A 34 -5.15 -1.83 12.74
C GLU A 34 -4.48 -3.19 12.47
N CYS A 35 -3.34 -3.18 11.78
CA CYS A 35 -2.65 -4.40 11.32
C CYS A 35 -1.22 -4.54 11.83
N VAL A 36 -0.71 -3.57 12.58
CA VAL A 36 0.65 -3.59 13.10
C VAL A 36 0.66 -4.40 14.40
N GLU A 37 0.74 -5.73 14.29
CA GLU A 37 0.78 -6.62 15.44
C GLU A 37 2.15 -7.31 15.61
N ASP A 38 2.86 -7.56 14.51
CA ASP A 38 4.20 -8.19 14.49
C ASP A 38 5.01 -7.69 13.28
N LYS A 39 6.18 -8.29 13.05
CA LYS A 39 7.09 -8.03 11.93
C LYS A 39 6.48 -8.45 10.61
N GLY A 40 6.88 -7.75 9.54
CA GLY A 40 6.56 -8.12 8.16
C GLY A 40 5.50 -7.23 7.54
N ILE A 41 4.70 -6.49 8.32
CA ILE A 41 3.59 -5.70 7.77
C ILE A 41 4.05 -4.65 6.75
N TYR A 42 5.17 -3.98 7.02
CA TYR A 42 5.70 -2.99 6.09
C TYR A 42 6.40 -3.67 4.92
N LEU A 43 7.04 -4.83 5.12
CA LEU A 43 7.60 -5.62 4.02
C LEU A 43 6.51 -6.07 3.06
N GLU A 44 5.43 -6.67 3.58
CA GLU A 44 4.27 -7.12 2.81
C GLU A 44 3.60 -5.95 2.09
N THR A 45 3.49 -4.80 2.74
CA THR A 45 3.00 -3.58 2.10
C THR A 45 3.88 -3.17 0.92
N ILE A 46 5.21 -3.08 1.09
CA ILE A 46 6.11 -2.70 -0.02
C ILE A 46 6.03 -3.72 -1.17
N GLU A 47 5.91 -5.01 -0.86
CA GLU A 47 5.70 -6.07 -1.85
C GLU A 47 4.37 -5.89 -2.61
N ASN A 48 3.30 -5.58 -1.90
CA ASN A 48 2.00 -5.30 -2.47
C ASN A 48 2.04 -4.07 -3.39
N LEU A 49 2.71 -3.01 -2.97
CA LEU A 49 2.92 -1.81 -3.77
C LEU A 49 3.73 -2.13 -5.04
N ARG A 50 4.80 -2.94 -4.92
CA ARG A 50 5.60 -3.40 -6.05
C ARG A 50 4.71 -4.06 -7.10
N ARG A 51 3.85 -4.97 -6.66
CA ARG A 51 2.88 -5.70 -7.49
C ARG A 51 1.88 -4.75 -8.19
N ILE A 52 1.18 -3.90 -7.43
CA ILE A 52 0.16 -2.98 -7.95
C ILE A 52 0.76 -1.95 -8.93
N SER A 53 2.03 -1.61 -8.77
CA SER A 53 2.72 -0.68 -9.67
C SER A 53 2.99 -1.25 -11.07
N LYS A 54 2.89 -2.57 -11.25
CA LYS A 54 3.19 -3.26 -12.52
C LYS A 54 4.57 -2.90 -13.09
N GLY A 55 5.58 -2.84 -12.21
CA GLY A 55 6.99 -2.64 -12.56
C GLY A 55 7.48 -1.19 -12.50
N PHE A 56 6.60 -0.21 -12.26
CA PHE A 56 7.03 1.19 -12.04
C PHE A 56 7.75 1.38 -10.71
N PHE A 57 7.35 0.63 -9.68
CA PHE A 57 8.06 0.53 -8.42
C PHE A 57 8.63 -0.89 -8.34
N SER A 58 9.94 -1.02 -8.48
CA SER A 58 10.66 -2.30 -8.54
C SER A 58 11.64 -2.42 -7.37
N ALA A 59 11.14 -2.17 -6.16
CA ALA A 59 11.93 -2.27 -4.93
C ALA A 59 12.52 -3.67 -4.73
N GLN A 60 13.75 -3.71 -4.24
CA GLN A 60 14.54 -4.91 -3.93
C GLN A 60 15.05 -4.85 -2.50
N ALA A 61 15.58 -5.96 -1.99
CA ALA A 61 16.18 -6.04 -0.65
C ALA A 61 15.30 -5.41 0.46
N ILE A 62 14.00 -5.72 0.41
CA ILE A 62 13.00 -5.15 1.32
C ILE A 62 13.15 -5.81 2.69
N ASN A 63 13.28 -5.00 3.72
CA ASN A 63 13.34 -5.45 5.12
C ASN A 63 12.56 -4.46 5.98
N ASP A 64 11.89 -4.96 7.00
CA ASP A 64 11.23 -4.13 8.00
C ASP A 64 11.55 -4.59 9.42
N PHE A 65 11.13 -3.75 10.37
CA PHE A 65 11.19 -4.05 11.79
C PHE A 65 10.13 -3.24 12.50
N VAL A 66 9.46 -3.88 13.45
CA VAL A 66 8.48 -3.27 14.34
C VAL A 66 8.73 -3.78 15.75
N ASP A 67 8.75 -2.86 16.70
CA ASP A 67 8.78 -3.10 18.15
C ASP A 67 7.87 -2.05 18.79
N ILE A 68 6.58 -2.41 18.94
CA ILE A 68 5.52 -1.52 19.45
C ILE A 68 5.83 -1.08 20.88
N GLU A 69 6.30 -2.02 21.72
CA GLU A 69 6.66 -1.77 23.12
C GLU A 69 7.77 -0.73 23.26
N LYS A 70 8.71 -0.70 22.30
CA LYS A 70 9.78 0.31 22.25
C LYS A 70 9.43 1.55 21.41
N GLY A 71 8.27 1.58 20.76
CA GLY A 71 7.88 2.66 19.86
C GLY A 71 8.81 2.79 18.64
N LEU A 72 9.36 1.68 18.14
CA LEU A 72 10.32 1.67 17.04
C LEU A 72 9.77 0.89 15.85
N ALA A 73 9.62 1.56 14.71
CA ALA A 73 9.35 0.90 13.44
C ALA A 73 10.20 1.51 12.32
N TRP A 74 10.64 0.68 11.39
CA TRP A 74 11.30 1.14 10.18
C TRP A 74 11.10 0.16 9.03
N VAL A 75 11.23 0.69 7.80
CA VAL A 75 11.31 -0.09 6.58
C VAL A 75 12.54 0.33 5.78
N SER A 76 13.14 -0.62 5.08
CA SER A 76 14.26 -0.37 4.19
C SER A 76 14.13 -1.17 2.90
N PHE A 77 14.65 -0.62 1.81
CA PHE A 77 14.66 -1.25 0.49
C PHE A 77 15.65 -0.55 -0.43
N GLU A 78 15.97 -1.21 -1.53
CA GLU A 78 16.72 -0.65 -2.65
C GLU A 78 15.79 -0.31 -3.81
N TYR A 79 15.96 0.86 -4.40
CA TYR A 79 15.23 1.26 -5.60
C TYR A 79 16.08 2.20 -6.46
N GLY A 80 16.16 1.94 -7.77
CA GLY A 80 16.94 2.78 -8.69
C GLY A 80 18.42 2.91 -8.33
N GLY A 81 19.02 1.86 -7.74
CA GLY A 81 20.42 1.86 -7.30
C GLY A 81 20.69 2.68 -6.03
N LYS A 82 19.65 3.10 -5.31
CA LYS A 82 19.76 3.80 -4.02
C LYS A 82 19.14 2.96 -2.91
N PHE A 83 19.78 3.00 -1.75
CA PHE A 83 19.26 2.42 -0.52
C PHE A 83 18.42 3.44 0.24
N TYR A 84 17.25 3.02 0.69
CA TYR A 84 16.33 3.79 1.52
C TYR A 84 16.13 3.06 2.84
N LYS A 85 16.20 3.80 3.96
CA LYS A 85 15.77 3.35 5.27
C LYS A 85 14.98 4.47 5.92
N TRP A 86 13.73 4.20 6.26
CA TRP A 86 12.82 5.18 6.81
C TRP A 86 12.31 4.69 8.15
N ASP A 87 12.49 5.53 9.16
CA ASP A 87 11.77 5.40 10.41
C ASP A 87 10.29 5.73 10.16
N LEU A 88 9.43 4.98 10.85
CA LEU A 88 7.98 5.01 10.72
C LEU A 88 7.36 5.39 12.05
N GLU A 89 6.20 6.03 11.98
CA GLU A 89 5.43 6.34 13.18
C GLU A 89 4.88 5.05 13.80
N VAL A 90 5.02 4.89 15.12
CA VAL A 90 4.40 3.82 15.88
C VAL A 90 3.26 4.43 16.68
N ASN A 91 2.03 4.06 16.31
CA ASN A 91 0.82 4.46 17.01
C ASN A 91 -0.01 3.21 17.31
N HIS A 92 0.28 2.56 18.44
CA HIS A 92 -0.33 1.27 18.79
C HIS A 92 -0.16 0.25 17.63
N ASP A 93 -1.28 -0.30 17.16
CA ASP A 93 -1.41 -1.25 16.06
C ASP A 93 -1.72 -0.58 14.71
N TRP A 94 -1.68 0.76 14.65
CA TRP A 94 -1.99 1.50 13.43
C TRP A 94 -0.82 1.58 12.46
N PHE A 95 -1.14 1.34 11.19
CA PHE A 95 -0.23 1.46 10.05
C PHE A 95 0.16 2.93 9.76
N ASP A 96 1.47 3.20 9.61
CA ASP A 96 1.97 4.50 9.14
C ASP A 96 1.76 4.65 7.62
N VAL A 97 0.59 5.18 7.25
CA VAL A 97 0.25 5.48 5.85
C VAL A 97 1.17 6.51 5.20
N GLY A 98 1.94 7.29 5.99
CA GLY A 98 2.94 8.23 5.50
C GLY A 98 4.06 7.56 4.69
N VAL A 99 4.26 6.25 4.85
CA VAL A 99 5.16 5.47 3.98
C VAL A 99 4.75 5.56 2.51
N ILE A 100 3.45 5.66 2.21
CA ILE A 100 2.93 5.78 0.84
C ILE A 100 3.33 7.13 0.22
N SER A 101 3.24 8.23 0.97
CA SER A 101 3.74 9.54 0.55
C SER A 101 5.24 9.50 0.24
N LYS A 102 6.03 8.88 1.12
CA LYS A 102 7.49 8.74 0.93
C LYS A 102 7.80 7.99 -0.38
N ILE A 103 7.05 6.93 -0.69
CA ILE A 103 7.20 6.19 -1.96
C ILE A 103 6.79 7.04 -3.17
N ASN A 104 5.65 7.73 -3.09
CA ASN A 104 5.23 8.65 -4.15
C ASN A 104 6.30 9.73 -4.43
N MET A 105 7.00 10.22 -3.40
CA MET A 105 8.12 11.15 -3.56
C MET A 105 9.32 10.52 -4.29
N VAL A 106 9.67 9.28 -3.96
CA VAL A 106 10.74 8.53 -4.65
C VAL A 106 10.37 8.28 -6.12
N LEU A 107 9.12 7.91 -6.38
CA LEU A 107 8.61 7.65 -7.73
C LEU A 107 8.54 8.88 -8.62
N LYS A 108 8.56 10.11 -8.09
CA LYS A 108 8.69 11.33 -8.93
C LYS A 108 9.93 11.29 -9.82
N GLN A 109 10.97 10.54 -9.43
CA GLN A 109 12.19 10.35 -10.24
C GLN A 109 11.97 9.48 -11.48
N SER A 110 10.88 8.71 -11.54
CA SER A 110 10.59 7.75 -12.63
C SER A 110 9.79 8.32 -13.80
N ASN A 111 9.39 9.61 -13.76
CA ASN A 111 8.47 10.23 -14.73
C ASN A 111 7.16 9.45 -14.96
N SER A 112 6.74 8.62 -14.00
CA SER A 112 5.47 7.89 -14.11
C SER A 112 4.29 8.87 -14.16
N PRO A 113 3.33 8.67 -15.10
CA PRO A 113 2.08 9.43 -15.11
C PRO A 113 1.09 8.98 -14.01
N ARG A 114 1.48 7.99 -13.20
CA ARG A 114 0.66 7.39 -12.14
C ARG A 114 1.37 7.47 -10.79
N LYS A 115 0.59 7.47 -9.72
CA LYS A 115 1.02 7.50 -8.31
C LYS A 115 0.13 6.59 -7.49
N TYR A 116 0.58 6.22 -6.30
CA TYR A 116 -0.29 5.56 -5.35
C TYR A 116 -1.32 6.56 -4.83
N ALA A 117 -2.58 6.17 -4.91
CA ALA A 117 -3.68 6.87 -4.28
C ALA A 117 -4.31 5.97 -3.22
N VAL A 118 -4.77 6.58 -2.13
CA VAL A 118 -5.32 5.89 -0.97
C VAL A 118 -6.73 6.41 -0.69
N ALA A 119 -7.63 5.52 -0.31
CA ALA A 119 -8.90 5.86 0.34
C ALA A 119 -8.98 5.10 1.66
N LEU A 120 -9.55 5.71 2.69
CA LEU A 120 -9.80 5.09 3.98
C LEU A 120 -11.31 5.01 4.20
N ILE A 121 -11.82 3.80 4.47
CA ILE A 121 -13.21 3.58 4.85
C ILE A 121 -13.21 2.86 6.19
N ASP A 122 -13.75 3.51 7.22
CA ASP A 122 -13.67 3.06 8.60
C ASP A 122 -12.20 2.87 9.01
N GLN A 123 -11.71 1.64 9.01
CA GLN A 123 -10.31 1.29 9.30
C GLN A 123 -9.60 0.68 8.08
N ILE A 124 -10.29 0.42 6.97
CA ILE A 124 -9.72 -0.28 5.81
C ILE A 124 -9.10 0.72 4.83
N TYR A 125 -7.81 0.57 4.59
CA TYR A 125 -7.11 1.27 3.52
C TYR A 125 -7.34 0.56 2.19
N PHE A 126 -7.70 1.32 1.17
CA PHE A 126 -7.68 0.92 -0.23
C PHE A 126 -6.54 1.63 -0.92
N ILE A 127 -5.71 0.91 -1.66
CA ILE A 127 -4.56 1.48 -2.35
C ILE A 127 -4.48 1.00 -3.78
N GLY A 128 -4.21 1.93 -4.69
CA GLY A 128 -4.01 1.62 -6.10
C GLY A 128 -3.06 2.59 -6.80
N PHE A 129 -2.51 2.17 -7.95
CA PHE A 129 -1.54 2.95 -8.71
C PHE A 129 -2.18 3.58 -9.94
N PHE A 130 -2.59 4.84 -9.80
CA PHE A 130 -3.56 5.48 -10.71
C PHE A 130 -3.04 6.80 -11.29
N SER A 131 -3.57 7.16 -12.47
CA SER A 131 -3.48 8.52 -12.99
C SER A 131 -4.55 9.42 -12.35
N PRO A 132 -4.39 10.76 -12.40
CA PRO A 132 -5.42 11.68 -11.89
C PRO A 132 -6.79 11.47 -12.53
N ALA A 133 -6.85 11.15 -13.82
CA ALA A 133 -8.10 10.85 -14.52
C ALA A 133 -8.78 9.57 -13.98
N GLN A 134 -7.98 8.55 -13.63
CA GLN A 134 -8.49 7.31 -13.03
C GLN A 134 -9.05 7.57 -11.63
N VAL A 135 -8.34 8.34 -10.79
CA VAL A 135 -8.82 8.72 -9.44
C VAL A 135 -10.13 9.49 -9.53
N ASN A 136 -10.22 10.50 -10.39
CA ASN A 136 -11.46 11.27 -10.58
C ASN A 136 -12.63 10.36 -11.01
N LYS A 137 -12.40 9.44 -11.95
CA LYS A 137 -13.43 8.50 -12.38
C LYS A 137 -13.84 7.54 -11.26
N LEU A 138 -12.87 7.03 -10.49
CA LEU A 138 -13.10 6.11 -9.39
C LEU A 138 -13.92 6.79 -8.28
N ASN A 139 -13.55 8.01 -7.90
CA ASN A 139 -14.28 8.79 -6.90
C ASN A 139 -15.71 9.12 -7.34
N ASN A 140 -15.92 9.45 -8.63
CA ASN A 140 -17.26 9.69 -9.15
C ASN A 140 -18.14 8.43 -9.15
N LEU A 141 -17.56 7.24 -9.29
CA LEU A 141 -18.31 5.98 -9.29
C LEU A 141 -18.57 5.43 -7.89
N THR A 142 -17.63 5.67 -6.96
CA THR A 142 -17.55 4.94 -5.69
C THR A 142 -17.83 5.84 -4.47
N GLU A 143 -17.64 7.15 -4.61
CA GLU A 143 -17.71 8.15 -3.54
C GLU A 143 -16.66 7.93 -2.43
N LEU A 144 -15.62 7.15 -2.68
CA LEU A 144 -14.62 6.76 -1.67
C LEU A 144 -13.53 7.79 -1.38
N GLY A 145 -13.40 8.80 -2.22
CA GLY A 145 -12.45 9.89 -1.97
C GLY A 145 -10.98 9.47 -2.01
N PHE A 146 -10.58 8.63 -2.97
CA PHE A 146 -9.16 8.34 -3.21
C PHE A 146 -8.37 9.63 -3.43
N GLU A 147 -7.23 9.74 -2.76
CA GLU A 147 -6.32 10.88 -2.85
C GLU A 147 -4.87 10.44 -3.03
N PHE A 148 -4.08 11.28 -3.71
CA PHE A 148 -2.64 11.06 -3.82
C PHE A 148 -1.96 11.63 -2.57
N LEU A 149 -1.33 10.74 -1.79
CA LEU A 149 -0.52 11.11 -0.63
C LEU A 149 0.89 11.57 -1.00
#